data_AF-A0A1W0WIG9-F1
#
_entry.id   AF-A0A1W0WIG9-F1
#
_cell.length_a   1.000
_cell.length_b   1.000
_cell.length_c   1.000
_cell.angle_alpha   90.00
_cell.angle_beta   90.00
_cell.angle_gamma   90.00
#
_symmetry.space_group_name_H-M   'P 1'
#
loop_
_entity.id
_entity.type
_entity.pdbx_description
1 polymer ?
#
loop_
_entity_poly.entity_id
_entity_poly.type
_entity_poly.pdbx_seq_one_letter_code
_entity_poly.pdbx_strand_id
1 'polypeptide(L)'
;MSALTPREGDLLDVAKEFTLFQIFRGKTRCRGGRTSCLDLIFTSQKSLIEKAVAILPPSATNDHFGLQFHTTLWTQLFPSLPKSVWICPRSKRHYSGMN
;
A
#
# COMPACT_ATOMS: atom_id res chain seq x y z
N MET A 1 -3.87 7.35 31.07
CA MET A 1 -3.89 7.33 29.60
C MET A 1 -3.82 5.86 29.17
N SER A 2 -4.90 5.28 28.66
CA SER A 2 -4.89 3.87 28.23
C SER A 2 -4.06 3.74 26.95
N ALA A 3 -3.11 2.81 26.95
CA ALA A 3 -2.38 2.43 25.75
C ALA A 3 -3.40 1.99 24.68
N LEU A 4 -3.32 2.58 23.49
CA LEU A 4 -4.09 2.13 22.32
C LEU A 4 -3.64 0.70 22.00
N THR A 5 -4.45 -0.29 22.37
CA THR A 5 -4.24 -1.68 22.01
C THR A 5 -4.24 -1.79 20.48
N PRO A 6 -3.23 -2.43 19.86
CA PRO A 6 -3.26 -2.72 18.44
C PRO A 6 -4.52 -3.49 18.10
N ARG A 7 -5.30 -3.02 17.13
CA ARG A 7 -6.44 -3.76 16.61
C ARG A 7 -5.97 -4.57 15.42
N GLU A 8 -6.18 -5.88 15.48
CA GLU A 8 -6.13 -6.72 14.29
C GLU A 8 -7.38 -6.43 13.47
N GLY A 9 -7.21 -6.14 12.19
CA GLY A 9 -8.30 -5.89 11.26
C GLY A 9 -8.00 -6.57 9.93
N ASP A 10 -9.00 -7.21 9.34
CA ASP A 10 -8.88 -7.70 7.97
C ASP A 10 -8.67 -6.51 7.02
N LEU A 11 -7.95 -6.74 5.93
CA LEU A 11 -7.63 -5.73 4.92
C LEU A 11 -8.90 -5.08 4.36
N LEU A 12 -9.99 -5.84 4.22
CA LEU A 12 -11.28 -5.31 3.75
C LEU A 12 -11.92 -4.34 4.76
N ASP A 13 -11.75 -4.59 6.05
CA ASP A 13 -12.28 -3.73 7.10
C ASP A 13 -11.46 -2.45 7.22
N VAL A 14 -10.14 -2.55 7.15
CA VAL A 14 -9.24 -1.39 7.05
C VAL A 14 -9.56 -0.56 5.80
N ALA A 15 -9.73 -1.20 4.64
CA ALA A 15 -10.07 -0.48 3.41
C ALA A 15 -11.40 0.28 3.52
N LYS A 16 -12.41 -0.28 4.19
CA LYS A 16 -13.69 0.40 4.44
C LYS A 16 -13.53 1.56 5.42
N GLU A 17 -12.85 1.33 6.54
CA GLU A 17 -12.63 2.35 7.59
C GLU A 17 -11.98 3.61 7.01
N PHE A 18 -10.97 3.43 6.16
CA PHE A 18 -10.25 4.54 5.53
C PHE A 18 -10.83 4.98 4.18
N THR A 19 -12.00 4.46 3.78
CA THR A 19 -12.65 4.76 2.50
C THR A 19 -11.69 4.61 1.30
N LEU A 20 -10.91 3.53 1.33
CA LEU A 20 -9.93 3.22 0.30
C LEU A 20 -10.57 2.49 -0.87
N PHE A 21 -10.23 2.92 -2.07
CA PHE A 21 -10.62 2.28 -3.32
C PHE A 21 -9.49 1.40 -3.83
N GLN A 22 -9.79 0.13 -4.08
CA GLN A 22 -8.87 -0.76 -4.77
C GLN A 22 -8.84 -0.39 -6.26
N ILE A 23 -7.68 -0.01 -6.78
CA ILE A 23 -7.50 0.46 -8.16
C ILE A 23 -7.09 -0.65 -9.11
N PHE A 24 -6.32 -1.62 -8.63
CA PHE A 24 -5.86 -2.74 -9.44
C PHE A 24 -6.50 -4.05 -8.97
N ARG A 25 -7.10 -4.77 -9.92
CA ARG A 25 -7.66 -6.11 -9.74
C ARG A 25 -7.18 -6.99 -10.89
N GLY A 26 -6.07 -7.69 -10.67
CA GLY A 26 -5.48 -8.55 -11.68
C GLY A 26 -4.46 -9.50 -11.09
N LYS A 27 -3.95 -10.40 -11.93
CA LYS A 27 -2.89 -11.34 -11.56
C LYS A 27 -1.60 -10.55 -11.34
N THR A 28 -1.02 -10.69 -10.16
CA THR A 28 0.24 -10.00 -9.81
C THR A 28 1.36 -10.95 -9.49
N ARG A 29 1.08 -12.26 -9.46
CA ARG A 29 2.09 -13.29 -9.26
C ARG A 29 1.84 -14.49 -10.16
N CYS A 30 2.90 -15.07 -10.71
CA CYS A 30 2.92 -16.34 -11.40
C CYS A 30 4.12 -17.20 -10.94
N ARG A 31 3.85 -18.31 -10.25
CA ARG A 31 4.87 -19.25 -9.79
C ARG A 31 4.52 -20.67 -10.20
N GLY A 32 5.42 -21.34 -10.93
CA GLY A 32 5.22 -22.73 -11.34
C GLY A 32 3.93 -22.97 -12.12
N GLY A 33 3.55 -22.02 -13.00
CA GLY A 33 2.31 -22.08 -13.78
C GLY A 33 1.03 -21.70 -13.04
N ARG A 34 1.09 -21.42 -11.73
CA ARG A 34 -0.05 -20.94 -10.94
C ARG A 34 -0.02 -19.43 -10.81
N THR A 35 -1.19 -18.80 -10.93
CA THR A 35 -1.32 -17.34 -10.81
C THR A 35 -2.12 -16.92 -9.60
N SER A 36 -1.73 -15.84 -8.92
CA SER A 36 -2.47 -15.23 -7.81
C SER A 36 -2.42 -13.70 -7.85
N CYS A 37 -3.26 -13.07 -7.04
CA CYS A 37 -3.41 -11.62 -6.92
C CYS A 37 -3.02 -11.20 -5.51
N LEU A 38 -1.72 -11.05 -5.25
CA LEU A 38 -1.18 -10.77 -3.91
C LEU A 38 -0.77 -9.31 -3.73
N ASP A 39 -0.53 -8.60 -4.83
CA ASP A 39 -0.11 -7.21 -4.82
C ASP A 39 -1.32 -6.33 -5.10
N LEU A 40 -1.56 -5.37 -4.20
CA LEU A 40 -2.79 -4.60 -4.15
C LEU A 40 -2.46 -3.11 -4.14
N ILE A 41 -3.24 -2.33 -4.88
CA ILE A 41 -3.14 -0.87 -4.90
C ILE A 41 -4.45 -0.31 -4.39
N PHE A 42 -4.35 0.49 -3.33
CA PHE A 42 -5.44 1.23 -2.74
C PHE A 42 -5.17 2.73 -2.81
N THR A 43 -6.21 3.53 -3.01
CA THR A 43 -6.14 4.99 -2.98
C THR A 43 -7.34 5.56 -2.24
N SER A 44 -7.17 6.67 -1.54
CA SER A 44 -8.28 7.43 -0.96
C SER A 44 -9.06 8.24 -2.01
N GLN A 45 -8.47 8.45 -3.20
CA GLN A 45 -9.09 9.20 -4.29
C GLN A 45 -8.95 8.43 -5.60
N LYS A 46 -10.07 8.00 -6.18
CA LYS A 46 -10.08 7.18 -7.41
C LYS A 46 -9.35 7.84 -8.59
N SER A 47 -9.47 9.15 -8.72
CA SER A 47 -8.87 9.93 -9.82
C SER A 47 -7.35 10.13 -9.67
N LEU A 48 -6.76 9.78 -8.53
CA LEU A 48 -5.32 10.00 -8.29
C LEU A 48 -4.43 9.02 -9.06
N ILE A 49 -4.95 7.82 -9.34
CA ILE A 49 -4.22 6.74 -10.01
C ILE A 49 -4.90 6.45 -11.34
N GLU A 50 -4.12 6.58 -12.41
CA GLU A 50 -4.56 6.32 -13.77
C GLU A 50 -3.77 5.17 -14.39
N LYS A 51 -4.41 4.44 -15.32
CA LYS A 51 -3.77 3.44 -16.19
C LYS A 51 -2.94 2.39 -15.43
N ALA A 52 -3.48 1.88 -14.32
CA ALA A 52 -2.83 0.83 -13.55
C ALA A 52 -2.80 -0.50 -14.33
N VAL A 53 -1.60 -1.03 -14.57
CA VAL A 53 -1.35 -2.27 -15.31
C VAL A 53 -0.32 -3.14 -14.60
N ALA A 54 -0.42 -4.46 -14.80
CA ALA A 54 0.64 -5.39 -14.44
C ALA A 54 1.62 -5.51 -15.62
N ILE A 55 2.91 -5.35 -15.33
CA ILE A 55 4.01 -5.51 -16.28
C ILE A 55 4.83 -6.74 -15.92
N LEU A 56 5.47 -7.34 -16.91
CA LEU A 56 6.30 -8.53 -16.69
C LEU A 56 7.37 -8.25 -15.61
N PRO A 57 7.70 -9.27 -14.81
CA PRO A 57 8.69 -9.13 -13.76
C PRO A 57 10.01 -8.58 -14.33
N PRO A 58 10.68 -7.66 -13.61
CA PRO A 58 11.96 -7.09 -14.04
C PRO A 58 13.11 -8.12 -14.05
N SER A 59 12.91 -9.30 -13.48
CA SER A 59 13.87 -10.41 -13.44
C SER A 59 13.16 -11.74 -13.62
N ALA A 60 13.82 -12.69 -14.30
CA ALA A 60 13.33 -14.07 -14.46
C ALA A 60 13.21 -14.83 -13.13
N THR A 61 13.86 -14.36 -12.05
CA THR A 61 13.76 -14.94 -10.70
C THR A 61 12.59 -14.39 -9.90
N ASN A 62 11.94 -13.31 -10.36
CA ASN A 62 10.81 -12.71 -9.67
C ASN A 62 9.51 -13.31 -10.20
N ASP A 63 8.77 -13.98 -9.32
CA ASP A 63 7.45 -14.52 -9.62
C ASP A 63 6.33 -13.47 -9.52
N HIS A 64 6.63 -12.24 -9.08
CA HIS A 64 5.69 -11.11 -9.04
C HIS A 64 5.84 -10.18 -10.25
N PHE A 65 4.71 -9.85 -10.87
CA PHE A 65 4.60 -8.82 -11.89
C PHE A 65 4.86 -7.44 -11.26
N GLY A 66 5.50 -6.54 -12.00
CA GLY A 66 5.54 -5.14 -11.60
C GLY A 66 4.15 -4.52 -11.75
N LEU A 67 3.82 -3.53 -10.92
CA LEU A 67 2.63 -2.70 -11.13
C LEU A 67 3.06 -1.31 -11.58
N GLN A 68 2.57 -0.89 -12.74
CA GLN A 68 2.82 0.43 -13.31
C GLN A 68 1.52 1.22 -13.33
N PHE A 69 1.56 2.47 -12.91
CA PHE A 69 0.45 3.41 -12.98
C PHE A 69 0.98 4.83 -13.10
N HIS A 70 0.10 5.76 -13.49
CA HIS A 70 0.40 7.18 -13.53
C HIS A 70 -0.33 7.90 -12.41
N THR A 71 0.32 8.94 -11.87
CA THR A 71 -0.28 9.84 -10.90
C THR A 71 0.15 11.27 -11.20
N THR A 72 -0.78 12.20 -11.10
CA THR A 72 -0.51 13.63 -11.28
C THR A 72 -0.46 14.28 -9.91
N LEU A 73 0.75 14.62 -9.48
CA LEU A 73 0.97 15.32 -8.22
C LEU A 73 1.07 16.81 -8.49
N TRP A 74 0.11 17.57 -7.98
CA TRP A 74 0.21 19.02 -7.94
C TRP A 74 1.08 19.41 -6.75
N THR A 75 2.29 19.89 -7.02
CA THR A 75 3.14 20.49 -5.99
C THR A 75 2.61 21.87 -5.63
N GLN A 76 2.47 22.12 -4.34
CA GLN A 76 1.99 23.40 -3.86
C GLN A 76 3.12 24.43 -3.99
N LEU A 77 2.89 25.48 -4.80
CA LEU A 77 3.86 26.56 -5.02
C LEU A 77 4.05 27.49 -3.82
N PHE A 78 3.11 27.47 -2.87
CA PHE A 78 3.10 28.30 -1.66
C PHE A 78 2.89 27.41 -0.43
N PRO A 79 3.42 27.77 0.75
CA PRO A 79 3.22 26.97 1.95
C PRO A 79 1.72 26.85 2.27
N SER A 80 1.19 25.62 2.36
CA SER A 80 -0.11 25.40 2.98
C SER A 80 -0.04 25.72 4.45
N LEU A 81 -1.18 26.17 4.99
CA LEU A 81 -1.43 26.09 6.43
C LEU A 81 -1.04 24.70 6.97
N PRO A 82 -0.46 24.62 8.19
CA PRO A 82 -0.05 23.36 8.78
C PRO A 82 -1.21 22.35 8.77
N LYS A 83 -1.00 21.20 8.11
CA LYS A 83 -1.95 20.10 8.17
C LYS A 83 -1.63 19.21 9.37
N SER A 84 -2.65 18.62 9.97
CA SER A 84 -2.51 17.59 10.99
C SER A 84 -1.76 16.39 10.41
N VAL A 85 -0.59 16.09 10.98
CA VAL A 85 0.24 14.94 10.61
C VAL A 85 -0.13 13.76 11.51
N TRP A 86 -0.52 12.64 10.90
CA TRP A 86 -0.70 11.39 11.62
C TRP A 86 0.67 10.73 11.82
N ILE A 87 1.14 10.70 13.06
CA ILE A 87 2.38 10.00 13.41
C ILE A 87 2.01 8.53 13.66
N CYS A 88 2.42 7.64 12.76
CA CYS A 88 2.38 6.20 13.01
C CYS A 88 3.55 5.85 13.95
N PRO A 89 3.32 5.44 15.21
CA PRO A 89 4.40 5.09 16.11
C PRO A 89 5.13 3.87 15.55
N ARG A 90 6.44 3.98 15.28
CA ARG A 90 7.26 2.81 14.93
C ARG A 90 7.08 1.74 16.01
N SER A 91 6.80 0.51 15.59
CA SER A 91 6.86 -0.66 16.46
C SER A 91 8.21 -0.66 17.19
N LYS A 92 8.20 -0.61 18.52
CA LYS A 92 9.39 -0.85 19.32
C LYS A 92 9.88 -2.25 19.00
N ARG A 93 10.91 -2.38 18.17
CA ARG A 93 11.66 -3.65 18.07
C ARG A 93 12.37 -3.82 19.40
N HIS A 94 11.86 -4.74 20.22
CA HIS A 94 12.64 -5.31 21.31
C HIS A 94 13.80 -6.08 20.67
N TYR A 95 14.98 -5.47 20.62
CA TYR A 95 16.21 -6.26 20.58
C TYR A 95 16.42 -6.76 22.00
N SER A 96 16.00 -7.98 22.29
CA SER A 96 16.57 -8.73 23.40
C SER A 96 18.03 -9.02 23.02
N GLY A 97 18.97 -8.33 23.66
CA GLY A 97 20.36 -8.78 23.66
C GLY A 97 20.39 -10.21 24.18
N MET A 98 20.84 -11.14 23.35
CA MET A 98 21.37 -12.41 23.84
C MET A 98 22.77 -12.13 24.41
N ASN A 99 23.04 -12.79 25.52
CA ASN A 99 24.21 -12.71 26.39
C ASN A 99 25.56 -12.64 25.67
#